data_AF-A0A5N5QVY4-F1
#
_entry.id   AF-A0A5N5QVY4-F1
#
_cell.length_a   1.000
_cell.length_b   1.000
_cell.length_c   1.000
_cell.angle_alpha   90.00
_cell.angle_beta   90.00
_cell.angle_gamma   90.00
#
_symmetry.space_group_name_H-M   'P 1'
#
loop_
_entity.id
_entity.type
_entity.pdbx_description
1 polymer ?
#
loop_
_entity_poly.entity_id
_entity_poly.type
_entity_poly.pdbx_seq_one_letter_code
_entity_poly.pdbx_strand_id
1 'polypeptide(L)'
;MDVSAIVEAESSKRQVELPVRILTLNLKLPRRKAVTVEKDIPIQIDIGLLTALDTNPIDAEAYKNDLETHLKAVARDGAQVIIGALFGLPTQSSDDGPIANPPAPTTTLPRAKPLPQPKPPTKWERFAAAKGIQKTKRDRREWDEEKQEWVNRWGWKGKNKGKEEQWIHEVPDNAPDDYDPAAEARKERKARVAMNEKQRERNLTVAASGKQRESEEKSKLNRTLAITRTSTASMGRFDNKLEGDTKLRGVKRQFAPNEISADSEKKSSLDIVKRLEREQPKTKRARTDADAEENRRSGKDNLVNVRKAIRHASKGSGSIALAKSLKQKDASRSKKPKGKGKR
;
A
#
# COMPACT_ATOMS: atom_id res chain seq x y z
N MET A 1 78.71 3.59 -74.00
CA MET A 1 79.42 3.68 -72.71
C MET A 1 79.22 2.35 -72.02
N ASP A 2 80.28 1.56 -72.04
CA ASP A 2 80.43 0.31 -71.31
C ASP A 2 80.09 0.49 -69.84
N VAL A 3 79.46 -0.51 -69.21
CA VAL A 3 80.17 -1.49 -68.38
C VAL A 3 79.38 -2.81 -68.39
N SER A 4 80.06 -3.81 -68.90
CA SER A 4 79.83 -5.25 -68.86
C SER A 4 79.75 -5.84 -67.44
N ALA A 5 78.82 -6.79 -67.28
CA ALA A 5 78.96 -8.12 -66.68
C ALA A 5 79.77 -8.31 -65.38
N ILE A 6 79.16 -8.99 -64.40
CA ILE A 6 79.77 -10.08 -63.60
C ILE A 6 78.66 -11.00 -63.02
N VAL A 7 78.54 -12.19 -63.65
CA VAL A 7 78.54 -13.56 -63.07
C VAL A 7 77.35 -13.94 -62.14
N GLU A 8 76.35 -14.75 -62.52
CA GLU A 8 76.38 -16.16 -62.96
C GLU A 8 76.69 -17.14 -61.80
N ALA A 9 75.66 -17.82 -61.25
CA ALA A 9 75.73 -19.21 -60.78
C ALA A 9 74.37 -19.65 -60.19
N GLU A 10 73.74 -20.62 -60.87
CA GLU A 10 73.23 -21.89 -60.30
C GLU A 10 72.20 -21.87 -59.16
N SER A 11 71.28 -22.81 -59.00
CA SER A 11 70.74 -23.92 -59.78
C SER A 11 69.73 -24.52 -58.82
N SER A 12 68.54 -24.86 -59.33
CA SER A 12 67.71 -25.99 -58.90
C SER A 12 67.86 -26.48 -57.46
N LYS A 13 66.82 -26.33 -56.63
CA LYS A 13 66.37 -27.40 -55.73
C LYS A 13 65.00 -27.13 -55.10
N ARG A 14 64.06 -27.97 -55.55
CA ARG A 14 63.09 -28.72 -54.72
C ARG A 14 61.87 -27.96 -54.20
N GLN A 15 60.84 -27.91 -55.04
CA GLN A 15 59.49 -28.22 -54.58
C GLN A 15 59.51 -29.58 -53.87
N VAL A 16 59.30 -29.58 -52.56
CA VAL A 16 58.93 -30.79 -51.81
C VAL A 16 57.46 -30.61 -51.45
N GLU A 17 56.60 -31.06 -52.35
CA GLU A 17 55.20 -31.34 -52.02
C GLU A 17 55.19 -32.50 -51.03
N LEU A 18 54.96 -32.22 -49.75
CA LEU A 18 54.64 -33.26 -48.78
C LEU A 18 53.17 -33.66 -48.99
N PRO A 19 52.87 -34.91 -49.37
CA PRO A 19 51.49 -35.36 -49.42
C PRO A 19 50.99 -35.50 -47.99
N VAL A 20 50.29 -34.48 -47.49
CA VAL A 20 49.42 -34.63 -46.32
C VAL A 20 48.30 -35.55 -46.75
N ARG A 21 48.50 -36.86 -46.54
CA ARG A 21 47.43 -37.85 -46.58
C ARG A 21 46.42 -37.45 -45.51
N ILE A 22 45.41 -36.69 -45.91
CA ILE A 22 44.20 -36.48 -45.13
C ILE A 22 43.56 -37.86 -45.04
N LEU A 23 43.84 -38.57 -43.94
CA LEU A 23 43.06 -39.71 -43.53
C LEU A 23 41.67 -39.15 -43.21
N THR A 24 40.76 -39.25 -44.18
CA THR A 24 39.33 -39.07 -43.97
C THR A 24 38.87 -40.24 -43.08
N LEU A 25 39.09 -40.10 -41.78
CA LEU A 25 38.39 -40.89 -40.79
C LEU A 25 36.91 -40.53 -40.93
N ASN A 26 36.17 -41.36 -41.65
CA ASN A 26 34.72 -41.42 -41.63
C ASN A 26 34.27 -41.81 -40.21
N LEU A 27 34.40 -40.89 -39.26
CA LEU A 27 33.71 -40.93 -37.99
C LEU A 27 32.22 -40.76 -38.30
N LYS A 28 31.54 -41.90 -38.38
CA LYS A 28 30.09 -42.00 -38.47
C LYS A 28 29.53 -41.32 -37.22
N LEU A 29 29.20 -40.02 -37.29
CA LEU A 29 28.52 -39.33 -36.20
C LEU A 29 27.30 -40.18 -35.82
N PRO A 30 27.05 -40.43 -34.52
CA PRO A 30 25.88 -41.18 -34.09
C PRO A 30 24.65 -40.49 -34.68
N ARG A 31 23.82 -41.28 -35.37
CA ARG A 31 22.55 -40.80 -35.93
C ARG A 31 21.80 -40.08 -34.82
N ARG A 32 21.48 -38.80 -35.03
CA ARG A 32 20.76 -37.98 -34.03
C ARG A 32 19.49 -38.74 -33.65
N LYS A 33 19.29 -38.96 -32.35
CA LYS A 33 18.06 -39.58 -31.84
C LYS A 33 16.89 -38.63 -32.11
N ALA A 34 15.70 -39.19 -32.33
CA ALA A 34 14.49 -38.40 -32.53
C ALA A 34 14.23 -37.52 -31.29
N VAL A 35 14.01 -36.23 -31.53
CA VAL A 35 13.78 -35.21 -30.51
C VAL A 35 12.29 -34.90 -30.37
N THR A 36 11.52 -35.12 -31.44
CA THR A 36 10.07 -34.92 -31.48
C THR A 36 9.37 -36.04 -30.72
N VAL A 37 8.44 -35.65 -29.85
CA VAL A 37 7.59 -36.56 -29.08
C VAL A 37 6.20 -36.44 -29.67
N GLU A 38 5.70 -37.52 -30.27
CA GLU A 38 4.35 -37.60 -30.82
C GLU A 38 3.47 -38.38 -29.84
N LYS A 39 2.33 -37.79 -29.45
CA LYS A 39 1.30 -38.40 -28.60
C LYS A 39 -0.07 -38.09 -29.17
N ASP A 40 -1.06 -38.93 -28.86
CA ASP A 40 -2.43 -38.77 -29.35
C ASP A 40 -3.06 -37.45 -28.88
N ILE A 41 -2.90 -37.13 -27.59
CA ILE A 41 -3.32 -35.84 -27.02
C ILE A 41 -2.06 -34.97 -26.83
N PRO A 42 -2.04 -33.74 -27.38
CA PRO A 42 -0.90 -32.85 -27.24
C PRO A 42 -0.68 -32.46 -25.77
N ILE A 43 0.57 -32.52 -25.32
CA ILE A 43 0.98 -32.14 -23.96
C ILE A 43 0.79 -30.63 -23.79
N GLN A 44 0.11 -30.21 -22.72
CA GLN A 44 -0.05 -28.80 -22.40
C GLN A 44 1.20 -28.31 -21.67
N ILE A 45 1.75 -27.16 -22.09
CA ILE A 45 3.02 -26.64 -21.58
C ILE A 45 2.78 -25.28 -20.93
N ASP A 46 3.24 -25.12 -19.70
CA ASP A 46 3.36 -23.82 -19.04
C ASP A 46 4.85 -23.53 -18.80
N ILE A 47 5.44 -22.83 -19.76
CA ILE A 47 6.87 -22.47 -19.75
C ILE A 47 7.19 -21.52 -18.59
N GLY A 48 6.22 -20.72 -18.14
CA GLY A 48 6.41 -19.80 -17.01
C GLY A 48 6.66 -20.55 -15.70
N LEU A 49 6.06 -21.73 -15.51
CA LEU A 49 6.32 -22.62 -14.38
C LEU A 49 7.31 -23.74 -14.69
N LEU A 50 7.81 -23.84 -15.93
CA LEU A 50 8.60 -24.98 -16.42
C LEU A 50 7.86 -26.32 -16.22
N THR A 51 6.57 -26.36 -16.51
CA THR A 51 5.72 -27.54 -16.32
C THR A 51 5.13 -28.04 -17.64
N ALA A 52 5.01 -29.36 -17.75
CA ALA A 52 4.28 -30.06 -18.81
C ALA A 52 3.20 -30.92 -18.17
N LEU A 53 1.98 -30.80 -18.68
CA LEU A 53 0.81 -31.55 -18.24
C LEU A 53 0.44 -32.55 -19.33
N ASP A 54 0.79 -33.81 -19.08
CA ASP A 54 0.41 -34.93 -19.92
C ASP A 54 -0.94 -35.48 -19.46
N THR A 55 -1.95 -35.43 -20.34
CA THR A 55 -3.31 -35.92 -20.08
C THR A 55 -3.58 -37.26 -20.76
N ASN A 56 -2.58 -37.85 -21.41
CA ASN A 56 -2.71 -39.16 -22.04
C ASN A 56 -2.86 -40.27 -20.97
N PRO A 57 -3.68 -41.30 -21.22
CA PRO A 57 -3.83 -42.42 -20.29
C PRO A 57 -2.53 -43.22 -20.17
N ILE A 58 -2.27 -43.72 -18.96
CA ILE A 58 -1.12 -44.58 -18.67
C ILE A 58 -1.47 -46.02 -19.08
N ASP A 59 -0.54 -46.71 -19.75
CA ASP A 59 -0.68 -48.15 -20.02
C ASP A 59 -0.55 -48.97 -18.73
N ALA A 60 -1.65 -49.58 -18.31
CA ALA A 60 -1.75 -50.33 -17.07
C ALA A 60 -0.91 -51.62 -17.06
N GLU A 61 -0.65 -52.22 -18.21
CA GLU A 61 0.15 -53.45 -18.30
C GLU A 61 1.64 -53.13 -18.18
N ALA A 62 2.12 -52.17 -18.96
CA ALA A 62 3.50 -51.68 -18.87
C ALA A 62 3.83 -51.13 -17.48
N TYR A 63 2.89 -50.40 -16.86
CA TYR A 63 3.05 -49.86 -15.51
C TYR A 63 3.21 -50.94 -14.43
N LYS A 64 2.52 -52.08 -14.57
CA LYS A 64 2.60 -53.20 -13.60
C LYS A 64 3.84 -54.06 -13.81
N ASN A 65 4.24 -54.28 -15.06
CA ASN A 65 5.36 -55.15 -15.39
C ASN A 65 6.70 -54.49 -15.06
N ASP A 66 6.93 -53.27 -15.56
CA ASP A 66 8.19 -52.54 -15.37
C ASP A 66 7.94 -51.05 -15.04
N LEU A 67 7.62 -50.80 -13.77
CA LEU A 67 7.24 -49.47 -13.26
C LEU A 67 8.27 -48.37 -13.60
N GLU A 68 9.53 -48.57 -13.22
CA GLU A 68 10.58 -47.55 -13.32
C GLU A 68 10.94 -47.20 -14.76
N THR A 69 10.97 -48.20 -15.65
CA THR A 69 11.31 -47.98 -17.06
C THR A 69 10.18 -47.21 -17.76
N HIS A 70 8.93 -47.56 -17.48
CA HIS A 70 7.76 -46.87 -17.99
C HIS A 70 7.69 -45.41 -17.48
N LEU A 71 7.83 -45.18 -16.16
CA LEU A 71 7.82 -43.83 -15.59
C LEU A 71 8.94 -42.96 -16.14
N LYS A 72 10.15 -43.52 -16.30
CA LYS A 72 11.28 -42.82 -16.89
C LYS A 72 11.04 -42.46 -18.35
N ALA A 73 10.38 -43.33 -19.12
CA ALA A 73 10.02 -43.04 -20.51
C ALA A 73 9.02 -41.87 -20.58
N VAL A 74 7.96 -41.89 -19.76
CA VAL A 74 6.97 -40.79 -19.70
C VAL A 74 7.60 -39.48 -19.23
N ALA A 75 8.45 -39.52 -18.20
CA ALA A 75 9.15 -38.33 -17.70
C ALA A 75 10.13 -37.76 -18.74
N ARG A 76 10.84 -38.63 -19.48
CA ARG A 76 11.72 -38.24 -20.58
C ARG A 76 10.93 -37.49 -21.66
N ASP A 77 9.76 -38.00 -22.04
CA ASP A 77 8.90 -37.39 -23.05
C ASP A 77 8.45 -35.98 -22.62
N GLY A 78 7.97 -35.84 -21.38
CA GLY A 78 7.57 -34.55 -20.82
C GLY A 78 8.72 -33.56 -20.73
N ALA A 79 9.89 -33.99 -20.25
CA ALA A 79 11.09 -33.15 -20.16
C ALA A 79 11.58 -32.71 -21.55
N GLN A 80 11.52 -33.60 -22.54
CA GLN A 80 11.93 -33.31 -23.91
C GLN A 80 11.09 -32.17 -24.52
N VAL A 81 9.79 -32.16 -24.25
CA VAL A 81 8.85 -31.12 -24.69
C VAL A 81 9.13 -29.79 -23.99
N ILE A 82 9.35 -29.78 -22.67
CA ILE A 82 9.69 -28.57 -21.91
C ILE A 82 11.00 -27.96 -22.43
N ILE A 83 12.03 -28.78 -22.59
CA ILE A 83 13.35 -28.36 -23.06
C ILE A 83 13.26 -27.81 -24.49
N GLY A 84 12.53 -28.50 -25.38
CA GLY A 84 12.31 -28.02 -26.75
C GLY A 84 11.64 -26.65 -26.80
N ALA A 85 10.61 -26.44 -25.96
CA ALA A 85 9.93 -25.16 -25.87
C ALA A 85 10.82 -24.05 -25.26
N LEU A 86 11.62 -24.39 -24.24
CA LEU A 86 12.55 -23.47 -23.58
C LEU A 86 13.63 -22.95 -24.56
N PHE A 87 14.25 -23.85 -25.32
CA PHE A 87 15.27 -23.48 -26.30
C PHE A 87 14.69 -22.81 -27.57
N GLY A 88 13.37 -22.85 -27.76
CA GLY A 88 12.68 -22.07 -28.77
C GLY A 88 12.47 -20.59 -28.39
N LEU A 89 12.72 -20.20 -27.14
CA LEU A 89 12.52 -18.83 -26.68
C LEU A 89 13.65 -17.89 -27.15
N PRO A 90 13.34 -16.59 -27.33
CA PRO A 90 14.35 -15.59 -27.64
C PRO A 90 15.36 -15.50 -26.49
N THR A 91 16.62 -15.71 -26.82
CA THR A 91 17.74 -15.67 -25.88
C THR A 91 18.45 -14.33 -25.97
N GLN A 92 18.72 -13.72 -24.81
CA GLN A 92 19.48 -12.48 -24.70
C GLN A 92 20.88 -12.81 -24.15
N SER A 93 21.92 -12.29 -24.80
CA SER A 93 23.28 -12.41 -24.30
C SER A 93 23.48 -11.42 -23.16
N SER A 94 23.94 -11.91 -22.01
CA SER A 94 24.33 -11.09 -20.84
C SER A 94 25.73 -11.48 -20.38
N ASP A 95 26.33 -10.68 -19.50
CA ASP A 95 27.66 -10.97 -18.94
C ASP A 95 27.71 -12.30 -18.18
N ASP A 96 26.57 -12.73 -17.62
CA ASP A 96 26.41 -14.01 -16.91
C ASP A 96 26.08 -15.19 -17.86
N GLY A 97 25.97 -14.93 -19.18
CA GLY A 97 25.66 -15.91 -20.21
C GLY A 97 24.33 -15.68 -20.93
N PRO A 98 23.91 -16.63 -21.78
CA PRO A 98 22.64 -16.56 -22.51
C PRO A 98 21.45 -16.76 -21.56
N ILE A 99 20.58 -15.76 -21.45
CA ILE A 99 19.36 -15.80 -20.63
C ILE A 99 18.15 -15.81 -21.55
N ALA A 100 17.25 -16.77 -21.36
CA ALA A 100 15.94 -16.79 -22.00
C ALA A 100 14.90 -16.14 -21.08
N ASN A 101 14.01 -15.31 -21.64
CA ASN A 101 12.91 -14.69 -20.89
C ASN A 101 11.62 -15.51 -21.07
N PRO A 102 11.19 -16.32 -20.08
CA PRO A 102 9.96 -17.07 -20.19
C PRO A 102 8.72 -16.16 -20.15
N PRO A 103 7.60 -16.58 -20.76
CA PRO A 103 6.33 -15.86 -20.66
C PRO A 103 5.80 -15.88 -19.22
N ALA A 104 4.80 -15.02 -18.96
CA ALA A 104 4.08 -15.07 -17.69
C ALA A 104 3.39 -16.44 -17.52
N PRO A 105 3.33 -16.97 -16.28
CA PRO A 105 2.73 -18.26 -16.00
C PRO A 105 1.25 -18.30 -16.38
N THR A 106 0.80 -19.36 -17.06
CA THR A 106 -0.61 -19.55 -17.43
C THR A 106 -1.42 -20.13 -16.28
N THR A 107 -0.80 -20.96 -15.45
CA THR A 107 -1.43 -21.59 -14.30
C THR A 107 -1.64 -20.58 -13.18
N THR A 108 -2.89 -20.21 -12.91
CA THR A 108 -3.22 -19.28 -11.82
C THR A 108 -3.11 -19.96 -10.45
N LEU A 109 -2.11 -19.59 -9.66
CA LEU A 109 -1.95 -20.08 -8.29
C LEU A 109 -2.62 -19.16 -7.26
N PRO A 110 -3.19 -19.71 -6.18
CA PRO A 110 -3.76 -18.91 -5.11
C PRO A 110 -2.67 -18.13 -4.39
N ARG A 111 -2.97 -16.87 -4.02
CA ARG A 111 -2.06 -16.02 -3.26
C ARG A 111 -1.98 -16.50 -1.81
N ALA A 112 -0.78 -16.51 -1.24
CA ALA A 112 -0.58 -16.76 0.19
C ALA A 112 -1.16 -15.65 1.09
N LYS A 113 -1.18 -14.40 0.61
CA LYS A 113 -1.68 -13.24 1.34
C LYS A 113 -2.74 -12.50 0.53
N PRO A 114 -3.78 -11.96 1.19
CA PRO A 114 -4.76 -11.12 0.52
C PRO A 114 -4.08 -9.90 -0.11
N LEU A 115 -4.74 -9.30 -1.09
CA LEU A 115 -4.27 -8.05 -1.66
C LEU A 115 -4.15 -6.99 -0.54
N PRO A 116 -3.09 -6.17 -0.55
CA PRO A 116 -2.95 -5.10 0.41
C PRO A 116 -4.15 -4.17 0.28
N GLN A 117 -4.91 -4.00 1.36
CA GLN A 117 -6.07 -3.12 1.34
C GLN A 117 -5.59 -1.67 1.08
N PRO A 118 -6.33 -0.91 0.24
CA PRO A 118 -5.99 0.49 0.02
C PRO A 118 -6.03 1.23 1.35
N LYS A 119 -5.02 2.08 1.59
CA LYS A 119 -4.92 2.82 2.85
C LYS A 119 -6.15 3.71 3.00
N PRO A 120 -6.89 3.64 4.13
CA PRO A 120 -8.03 4.51 4.33
C PRO A 120 -7.57 5.97 4.37
N PRO A 121 -8.28 6.91 3.72
CA PRO A 121 -7.86 8.30 3.65
C PRO A 121 -7.89 8.93 5.04
N THR A 122 -6.78 9.60 5.40
CA THR A 122 -6.63 10.34 6.65
C THR A 122 -7.59 11.52 6.72
N LYS A 123 -7.81 12.06 7.92
CA LYS A 123 -8.68 13.24 8.11
C LYS A 123 -8.23 14.44 7.28
N TRP A 124 -6.91 14.64 7.14
CA TRP A 124 -6.35 15.71 6.31
C TRP A 124 -6.55 15.47 4.82
N GLU A 125 -6.37 14.24 4.33
CA GLU A 125 -6.60 13.92 2.91
C GLU A 125 -8.07 14.10 2.52
N ARG A 126 -9.00 13.69 3.39
CA ARG A 126 -10.44 13.95 3.20
C ARG A 126 -10.73 15.45 3.09
N PHE A 127 -10.08 16.25 3.93
CA PHE A 127 -10.20 17.70 3.91
C PHE A 127 -9.56 18.33 2.68
N ALA A 128 -8.37 17.89 2.30
CA ALA A 128 -7.64 18.36 1.14
C ALA A 128 -8.41 18.07 -0.15
N ALA A 129 -8.93 16.85 -0.30
CA ALA A 129 -9.80 16.46 -1.40
C ALA A 129 -11.06 17.32 -1.46
N ALA A 130 -11.74 17.53 -0.33
CA ALA A 130 -12.94 18.35 -0.25
C ALA A 130 -12.70 19.84 -0.58
N LYS A 131 -11.50 20.36 -0.27
CA LYS A 131 -11.11 21.73 -0.61
C LYS A 131 -10.43 21.86 -1.98
N GLY A 132 -10.14 20.74 -2.67
CA GLY A 132 -9.34 20.76 -3.90
C GLY A 132 -7.88 21.18 -3.67
N ILE A 133 -7.34 21.00 -2.46
CA ILE A 133 -5.94 21.31 -2.15
C ILE A 133 -5.08 20.21 -2.76
N GLN A 134 -4.31 20.57 -3.79
CA GLN A 134 -3.36 19.67 -4.43
C GLN A 134 -2.04 19.65 -3.67
N LYS A 135 -1.45 18.45 -3.52
CA LYS A 135 -0.14 18.28 -2.90
C LYS A 135 0.94 18.73 -3.87
N THR A 136 1.66 19.80 -3.54
CA THR A 136 2.82 20.25 -4.30
C THR A 136 4.11 19.61 -3.76
N LYS A 137 5.02 19.25 -4.67
CA LYS A 137 6.39 18.87 -4.31
C LYS A 137 7.10 20.13 -3.82
N ARG A 138 7.76 20.04 -2.66
CA ARG A 138 8.63 21.12 -2.15
C ARG A 138 10.05 20.60 -2.04
N ASP A 139 11.01 21.41 -2.44
CA ASP A 139 12.42 21.05 -2.37
C ASP A 139 12.92 20.99 -0.93
N ARG A 140 14.04 20.29 -0.75
CA ARG A 140 14.67 20.11 0.56
C ARG A 140 15.50 21.34 0.97
N ARG A 141 16.14 22.00 0.01
CA ARG A 141 16.95 23.21 0.25
C ARG A 141 16.12 24.45 -0.03
N GLU A 142 16.37 25.49 0.74
CA GLU A 142 15.76 26.81 0.62
C GLU A 142 16.89 27.83 0.66
N TRP A 143 16.80 28.85 -0.20
CA TRP A 143 17.76 29.94 -0.20
C TRP A 143 17.57 30.77 1.07
N ASP A 144 18.66 31.01 1.79
CA ASP A 144 18.69 31.89 2.95
C ASP A 144 19.26 33.24 2.54
N GLU A 145 18.44 34.29 2.56
CA GLU A 145 18.83 35.62 2.09
C GLU A 145 19.89 36.27 3.00
N GLU A 146 19.93 35.93 4.29
CA GLU A 146 20.91 36.48 5.22
C GLU A 146 22.31 35.91 5.00
N LYS A 147 22.38 34.60 4.71
CA LYS A 147 23.65 33.88 4.52
C LYS A 147 24.07 33.76 3.06
N GLN A 148 23.17 34.09 2.13
CA GLN A 148 23.35 33.90 0.69
C GLN A 148 23.78 32.45 0.35
N GLU A 149 23.18 31.47 1.05
CA GLU A 149 23.50 30.05 0.90
C GLU A 149 22.23 29.18 0.83
N TRP A 150 22.35 28.02 0.19
CA TRP A 150 21.30 27.01 0.15
C TRP A 150 21.27 26.19 1.44
N VAL A 151 20.35 26.53 2.34
CA VAL A 151 20.20 25.85 3.64
C VAL A 151 19.13 24.77 3.56
N ASN A 152 19.30 23.67 4.30
CA ASN A 152 18.26 22.65 4.38
C ASN A 152 17.05 23.19 5.17
N ARG A 153 15.83 22.90 4.71
CA ARG A 153 14.60 23.29 5.41
C ARG A 153 14.43 22.61 6.76
N TRP A 154 14.97 21.39 6.89
CA TRP A 154 14.98 20.57 8.10
C TRP A 154 16.20 19.62 8.08
N GLY A 155 16.63 19.16 9.25
CA GLY A 155 17.78 18.26 9.41
C GLY A 155 19.03 18.97 9.95
N TRP A 156 20.22 18.55 9.49
CA TRP A 156 21.49 19.18 9.86
C TRP A 156 21.53 20.65 9.42
N LYS A 157 21.85 21.54 10.37
CA LYS A 157 21.83 23.01 10.21
C LYS A 157 20.55 23.50 9.52
N GLY A 158 19.41 22.94 9.91
CA GLY A 158 18.13 23.22 9.28
C GLY A 158 17.58 24.61 9.65
N LYS A 159 17.00 25.32 8.66
CA LYS A 159 16.37 26.64 8.85
C LYS A 159 15.31 26.66 9.96
N ASN A 160 14.67 25.51 10.24
CA ASN A 160 13.68 25.36 11.30
C ASN A 160 14.18 25.67 12.72
N LYS A 161 15.50 25.61 12.97
CA LYS A 161 16.12 25.94 14.26
C LYS A 161 16.71 27.35 14.30
N GLY A 162 16.60 28.15 13.25
CA GLY A 162 17.16 29.51 13.22
C GLY A 162 16.67 30.37 14.39
N LYS A 163 15.38 30.26 14.74
CA LYS A 163 14.80 30.92 15.91
C LYS A 163 15.27 30.38 17.27
N GLU A 164 15.92 29.22 17.35
CA GLU A 164 16.44 28.67 18.62
C GLU A 164 17.95 28.94 18.77
N GLU A 165 18.65 29.18 17.65
CA GLU A 165 20.11 29.35 17.56
C GLU A 165 20.50 30.82 17.35
N GLN A 166 19.52 31.72 17.28
CA GLN A 166 19.75 33.15 17.18
C GLN A 166 20.48 33.63 18.45
N TRP A 167 21.56 34.39 18.25
CA TRP A 167 22.41 34.88 19.34
C TRP A 167 21.74 35.99 20.16
N ILE A 168 20.70 36.63 19.62
CA ILE A 168 19.94 37.71 20.26
C ILE A 168 18.44 37.51 20.03
N HIS A 169 17.64 37.72 21.07
CA HIS A 169 16.20 37.60 21.03
C HIS A 169 15.54 38.88 21.57
N GLU A 170 14.54 39.38 20.86
CA GLU A 170 13.68 40.45 21.37
C GLU A 170 12.75 39.88 22.45
N VAL A 171 12.87 40.41 23.67
CA VAL A 171 12.01 40.05 24.81
C VAL A 171 10.89 41.07 24.90
N PRO A 172 9.61 40.66 24.92
CA PRO A 172 8.50 41.58 25.12
C PRO A 172 8.55 42.25 26.52
N ASP A 173 8.20 43.52 26.62
CA ASP A 173 8.26 44.31 27.87
C ASP A 173 7.41 43.75 29.03
N ASN A 174 6.47 42.85 28.74
CA ASN A 174 5.59 42.20 29.73
C ASN A 174 6.01 40.75 30.04
N ALA A 175 7.23 40.36 29.68
CA ALA A 175 7.75 39.03 29.97
C ALA A 175 8.21 38.94 31.43
N PRO A 176 8.04 37.77 32.09
CA PRO A 176 8.59 37.54 33.41
C PRO A 176 10.14 37.52 33.37
N ASP A 177 10.79 37.87 34.48
CA ASP A 177 12.25 37.98 34.57
C ASP A 177 13.02 36.69 34.18
N ASP A 178 12.39 35.52 34.35
CA ASP A 178 12.96 34.20 34.00
C ASP A 178 12.62 33.72 32.56
N TYR A 179 12.16 34.62 31.68
CA TYR A 179 11.72 34.26 30.32
C TYR A 179 12.91 33.98 29.38
N ASP A 180 13.07 32.72 28.96
CA ASP A 180 14.02 32.30 27.92
C ASP A 180 13.30 32.07 26.56
N PRO A 181 13.43 33.01 25.59
CA PRO A 181 12.78 32.92 24.29
C PRO A 181 13.19 31.67 23.48
N ALA A 182 14.42 31.19 23.61
CA ALA A 182 14.92 30.02 22.90
C ALA A 182 14.32 28.73 23.47
N ALA A 183 14.18 28.65 24.80
CA ALA A 183 13.49 27.54 25.45
C ALA A 183 12.01 27.49 25.08
N GLU A 184 11.34 28.64 24.94
CA GLU A 184 9.95 28.70 24.49
C GLU A 184 9.76 28.24 23.06
N ALA A 185 10.59 28.71 22.12
CA ALA A 185 10.57 28.25 20.74
C ALA A 185 10.75 26.72 20.65
N ARG A 186 11.65 26.17 21.48
CA ARG A 186 11.86 24.73 21.61
C ARG A 186 10.65 23.99 22.19
N LYS A 187 10.01 24.54 23.24
CA LYS A 187 8.77 23.99 23.83
C LYS A 187 7.65 23.98 22.81
N GLU A 188 7.44 25.07 22.07
CA GLU A 188 6.42 25.19 21.03
C GLU A 188 6.64 24.16 19.90
N ARG A 189 7.89 23.98 19.44
CA ARG A 189 8.22 22.94 18.45
C ARG A 189 7.90 21.55 18.98
N LYS A 190 8.31 21.21 20.19
CA LYS A 190 8.00 19.91 20.81
C LYS A 190 6.49 19.70 20.96
N ALA A 191 5.75 20.73 21.37
CA ALA A 191 4.28 20.67 21.46
C ALA A 191 3.62 20.40 20.10
N ARG A 192 4.10 21.03 19.02
CA ARG A 192 3.64 20.76 17.65
C ARG A 192 3.94 19.32 17.20
N VAL A 193 5.11 18.80 17.53
CA VAL A 193 5.48 17.39 17.25
C VAL A 193 4.56 16.43 18.00
N ALA A 194 4.38 16.65 19.31
CA ALA A 194 3.49 15.82 20.13
C ALA A 194 2.03 15.86 19.65
N MET A 195 1.52 17.02 19.22
CA MET A 195 0.20 17.12 18.60
C MET A 195 0.11 16.31 17.30
N ASN A 196 1.14 16.35 16.45
CA ASN A 196 1.17 15.60 15.19
C ASN A 196 1.19 14.09 15.45
N GLU A 197 1.99 13.62 16.40
CA GLU A 197 2.03 12.22 16.83
C GLU A 197 0.68 11.76 17.36
N LYS A 198 0.05 12.54 18.25
CA LYS A 198 -1.30 12.27 18.74
C LYS A 198 -2.34 12.21 17.62
N GLN A 199 -2.23 13.06 16.60
CA GLN A 199 -3.11 13.03 15.42
C GLN A 199 -2.85 11.80 14.55
N ARG A 200 -1.59 11.41 14.37
CA ARG A 200 -1.18 10.18 13.65
C ARG A 200 -1.75 8.94 14.34
N GLU A 201 -1.59 8.83 15.66
CA GLU A 201 -2.14 7.72 16.45
C GLU A 201 -3.67 7.64 16.35
N ARG A 202 -4.37 8.78 16.42
CA ARG A 202 -5.82 8.81 16.17
C ARG A 202 -6.18 8.33 14.77
N ASN A 203 -5.43 8.72 13.74
CA ASN A 203 -5.69 8.25 12.38
C ASN A 203 -5.42 6.74 12.24
N LEU A 204 -4.37 6.22 12.88
CA LEU A 204 -4.06 4.78 12.90
C LEU A 204 -5.12 3.97 13.63
N THR A 205 -5.58 4.43 14.80
CA THR A 205 -6.65 3.77 15.53
C THR A 205 -7.96 3.80 14.75
N VAL A 206 -8.31 4.91 14.08
CA VAL A 206 -9.47 4.98 13.17
C VAL A 206 -9.32 4.00 12.00
N ALA A 207 -8.13 3.90 11.42
CA ALA A 207 -7.85 2.98 10.31
C ALA A 207 -7.97 1.51 10.75
N ALA A 208 -7.47 1.15 11.92
CA ALA A 208 -7.54 -0.20 12.46
C ALA A 208 -8.95 -0.59 12.95
N SER A 209 -9.64 0.34 13.62
CA SER A 209 -10.96 0.11 14.23
C SER A 209 -12.13 0.26 13.25
N GLY A 210 -11.90 0.49 11.95
CA GLY A 210 -12.99 0.69 10.99
C GLY A 210 -14.08 -0.39 11.06
N LYS A 211 -13.68 -1.67 11.24
CA LYS A 211 -14.62 -2.79 11.41
C LYS A 211 -15.29 -2.83 12.79
N GLN A 212 -14.55 -2.52 13.86
CA GLN A 212 -15.10 -2.49 15.22
C GLN A 212 -16.11 -1.34 15.39
N ARG A 213 -15.79 -0.15 14.86
CA ARG A 213 -16.70 1.00 14.88
C ARG A 213 -17.99 0.74 14.15
N GLU A 214 -17.94 0.08 13.00
CA GLU A 214 -19.16 -0.29 12.27
C GLU A 214 -20.04 -1.23 13.11
N SER A 215 -19.44 -2.18 13.83
CA SER A 215 -20.16 -3.07 14.74
C SER A 215 -20.75 -2.35 15.96
N GLU A 216 -20.01 -1.39 16.53
CA GLU A 216 -20.46 -0.57 17.66
C GLU A 216 -21.53 0.45 17.25
N GLU A 217 -21.43 1.01 16.05
CA GLU A 217 -22.44 1.92 15.50
C GLU A 217 -23.74 1.16 15.22
N LYS A 218 -23.66 -0.05 14.64
CA LYS A 218 -24.84 -0.93 14.47
C LYS A 218 -25.49 -1.26 15.82
N SER A 219 -24.71 -1.58 16.85
CA SER A 219 -25.27 -1.91 18.17
C SER A 219 -25.90 -0.69 18.86
N LYS A 220 -25.27 0.49 18.75
CA LYS A 220 -25.83 1.76 19.24
C LYS A 220 -27.11 2.13 18.51
N LEU A 221 -27.14 2.03 17.18
CA LEU A 221 -28.33 2.31 16.37
C LEU A 221 -29.49 1.37 16.71
N ASN A 222 -29.22 0.07 16.86
CA ASN A 222 -30.23 -0.88 17.30
C ASN A 222 -30.76 -0.55 18.70
N ARG A 223 -29.89 -0.11 19.62
CA ARG A 223 -30.28 0.35 20.96
C ARG A 223 -31.13 1.62 20.90
N THR A 224 -30.77 2.61 20.10
CA THR A 224 -31.55 3.85 19.96
C THR A 224 -32.90 3.57 19.29
N LEU A 225 -32.93 2.69 18.29
CA LEU A 225 -34.16 2.24 17.63
C LEU A 225 -35.07 1.51 18.64
N ALA A 226 -34.49 0.69 19.52
CA ALA A 226 -35.21 0.04 20.61
C ALA A 226 -35.88 1.04 21.56
N ILE A 227 -35.08 2.02 22.03
CA ILE A 227 -35.54 3.03 22.99
C ILE A 227 -36.63 3.91 22.35
N THR A 228 -36.40 4.39 21.12
CA THR A 228 -37.37 5.26 20.42
C THR A 228 -38.72 4.58 20.22
N ARG A 229 -38.75 3.30 19.83
CA ARG A 229 -40.01 2.52 19.73
C ARG A 229 -40.76 2.40 21.04
N THR A 230 -40.05 2.22 22.15
CA THR A 230 -40.68 2.14 23.48
C THR A 230 -41.08 3.50 24.03
N SER A 231 -40.54 4.60 23.49
CA SER A 231 -40.83 5.95 23.95
C SER A 231 -42.06 6.58 23.27
N THR A 232 -42.64 5.95 22.25
CA THR A 232 -43.90 6.41 21.65
C THR A 232 -45.07 6.13 22.59
N ALA A 233 -46.09 7.00 22.64
CA ALA A 233 -47.28 6.82 23.47
C ALA A 233 -48.03 5.49 23.21
N SER A 234 -47.86 4.92 22.02
CA SER A 234 -48.39 3.61 21.61
C SER A 234 -47.45 2.44 21.85
N MET A 235 -46.29 2.65 22.49
CA MET A 235 -45.22 1.65 22.69
C MET A 235 -44.77 0.99 21.36
N GLY A 236 -44.91 1.68 20.23
CA GLY A 236 -44.57 1.17 18.91
C GLY A 236 -45.53 0.12 18.35
N ARG A 237 -46.75 0.02 18.90
CA ARG A 237 -47.80 -0.92 18.42
C ARG A 237 -48.42 -0.51 17.10
N PHE A 238 -48.56 0.79 16.86
CA PHE A 238 -49.17 1.37 15.65
C PHE A 238 -48.14 1.92 14.65
N ASP A 239 -46.84 1.83 14.97
CA ASP A 239 -45.78 2.30 14.09
C ASP A 239 -45.50 1.27 12.98
N ASN A 240 -45.48 1.69 11.72
CA ASN A 240 -45.19 0.83 10.56
C ASN A 240 -43.81 0.17 10.71
N LYS A 241 -43.73 -1.15 10.50
CA LYS A 241 -42.46 -1.90 10.54
C LYS A 241 -41.77 -1.85 9.18
N LEU A 242 -40.49 -1.52 9.17
CA LEU A 242 -39.67 -1.57 7.96
C LEU A 242 -39.18 -3.01 7.72
N GLU A 243 -38.96 -3.38 6.46
CA GLU A 243 -38.40 -4.69 6.11
C GLU A 243 -36.99 -4.84 6.70
N GLY A 244 -36.77 -5.92 7.48
CA GLY A 244 -35.51 -6.16 8.19
C GLY A 244 -35.48 -5.69 9.65
N ASP A 245 -36.56 -5.10 10.17
CA ASP A 245 -36.65 -4.74 11.58
C ASP A 245 -36.57 -5.97 12.50
N THR A 246 -35.57 -5.99 13.38
CA THR A 246 -35.45 -7.04 14.39
C THR A 246 -36.49 -6.83 15.50
N LYS A 247 -37.17 -7.92 15.89
CA LYS A 247 -38.11 -7.88 17.03
C LYS A 247 -37.32 -7.63 18.31
N LEU A 248 -37.64 -6.56 19.04
CA LEU A 248 -37.09 -6.29 20.37
C LEU A 248 -37.51 -7.42 21.31
N ARG A 249 -36.60 -8.34 21.61
CA ARG A 249 -36.81 -9.32 22.68
C ARG A 249 -36.57 -8.61 24.00
N GLY A 250 -37.59 -8.57 24.86
CA GLY A 250 -37.44 -8.08 26.23
C GLY A 250 -36.37 -8.87 26.96
N VAL A 251 -35.49 -8.19 27.70
CA VAL A 251 -34.54 -8.85 28.60
C VAL A 251 -35.36 -9.54 29.68
N LYS A 252 -35.54 -10.85 29.56
CA LYS A 252 -36.10 -11.65 30.65
C LYS A 252 -35.12 -11.56 31.81
N ARG A 253 -35.58 -11.04 32.95
CA ARG A 253 -34.81 -11.09 34.20
C ARG A 253 -34.56 -12.56 34.53
N GLN A 254 -33.33 -13.00 34.36
CA GLN A 254 -32.89 -14.27 34.92
C GLN A 254 -32.64 -13.97 36.40
N PHE A 255 -33.48 -14.52 37.27
CA PHE A 255 -33.21 -14.48 38.70
C PHE A 255 -32.00 -15.38 38.96
N ALA A 256 -31.07 -14.89 39.79
CA ALA A 256 -30.00 -15.76 40.28
C ALA A 256 -30.64 -16.90 41.09
N PRO A 257 -30.08 -18.12 41.05
CA PRO A 257 -30.54 -19.21 41.91
C PRO A 257 -30.44 -18.78 43.38
N ASN A 258 -31.37 -19.28 44.21
CA ASN A 258 -31.41 -18.94 45.64
C ASN A 258 -30.17 -19.41 46.41
N GLU A 259 -29.43 -20.38 45.86
CA GLU A 259 -28.21 -20.94 46.45
C GLU A 259 -27.04 -20.61 45.52
N ILE A 260 -26.15 -19.74 45.97
CA ILE A 260 -24.93 -19.35 45.26
C ILE A 260 -23.74 -19.74 46.16
N SER A 261 -22.58 -20.07 45.59
CA SER A 261 -21.41 -20.39 46.42
C SER A 261 -20.93 -19.16 47.21
N ALA A 262 -20.46 -19.38 48.43
CA ALA A 262 -20.02 -18.34 49.35
C ALA A 262 -18.94 -17.41 48.74
N ASP A 263 -18.10 -17.92 47.84
CA ASP A 263 -17.07 -17.13 47.15
C ASP A 263 -17.65 -16.10 46.18
N SER A 264 -18.68 -16.48 45.44
CA SER A 264 -19.41 -15.57 44.54
C SER A 264 -20.20 -14.52 45.31
N GLU A 265 -20.84 -14.90 46.42
CA GLU A 265 -21.56 -13.96 47.29
C GLU A 265 -20.58 -12.93 47.89
N LYS A 266 -19.45 -13.40 48.45
CA LYS A 266 -18.40 -12.53 48.99
C LYS A 266 -17.86 -11.56 47.94
N LYS A 267 -17.64 -12.00 46.70
CA LYS A 267 -17.22 -11.13 45.59
C LYS A 267 -18.27 -10.07 45.27
N SER A 268 -19.55 -10.45 45.21
CA SER A 268 -20.65 -9.51 44.93
C SER A 268 -20.77 -8.44 46.02
N SER A 269 -20.65 -8.83 47.28
CA SER A 269 -20.68 -7.93 48.44
C SER A 269 -19.47 -6.99 48.43
N LEU A 270 -18.27 -7.50 48.15
CA LEU A 270 -17.07 -6.66 48.04
C LEU A 270 -17.15 -5.66 46.89
N ASP A 271 -17.75 -6.03 45.76
CA ASP A 271 -17.94 -5.11 44.64
C ASP A 271 -18.97 -4.01 44.95
N ILE A 272 -19.99 -4.32 45.76
CA ILE A 272 -20.92 -3.31 46.28
C ILE A 272 -20.18 -2.35 47.21
N VAL A 273 -19.36 -2.86 48.12
CA VAL A 273 -18.55 -2.03 49.02
C VAL A 273 -17.59 -1.14 48.23
N LYS A 274 -16.86 -1.66 47.24
CA LYS A 274 -15.98 -0.85 46.37
C LYS A 274 -16.72 0.24 45.58
N ARG A 275 -17.99 -0.01 45.24
CA ARG A 275 -18.85 0.99 44.58
C ARG A 275 -19.37 2.04 45.55
N LEU A 276 -19.53 1.70 46.83
CA LEU A 276 -19.90 2.63 47.90
C LEU A 276 -18.69 3.47 48.37
N GLU A 277 -17.51 2.86 48.45
CA GLU A 277 -16.25 3.54 48.78
C GLU A 277 -15.84 4.55 47.69
N ARG A 278 -16.22 4.30 46.43
CA ARG A 278 -16.16 5.33 45.39
C ARG A 278 -17.35 6.26 45.59
N GLU A 279 -17.12 7.42 46.20
CA GLU A 279 -18.11 8.50 46.19
C GLU A 279 -18.65 8.69 44.75
N GLN A 280 -19.97 8.62 44.61
CA GLN A 280 -20.63 8.89 43.32
C GLN A 280 -20.15 10.26 42.84
N PRO A 281 -19.54 10.37 41.64
CA PRO A 281 -19.17 11.69 41.14
C PRO A 281 -20.46 12.50 41.05
N LYS A 282 -20.57 13.57 41.85
CA LYS A 282 -21.63 14.58 41.74
C LYS A 282 -21.83 14.83 40.26
N THR A 283 -23.01 14.46 39.75
CA THR A 283 -23.36 14.57 38.34
C THR A 283 -23.21 16.04 37.96
N LYS A 284 -22.03 16.41 37.43
CA LYS A 284 -21.93 17.58 36.56
C LYS A 284 -22.93 17.29 35.48
N ARG A 285 -24.02 18.07 35.49
CA ARG A 285 -25.04 18.11 34.44
C ARG A 285 -24.35 17.77 33.13
N ALA A 286 -24.66 16.58 32.60
CA ALA A 286 -24.32 16.26 31.23
C ALA A 286 -24.79 17.46 30.43
N ARG A 287 -23.88 18.07 29.66
CA ARG A 287 -24.28 19.01 28.61
C ARG A 287 -25.44 18.32 27.90
N THR A 288 -26.60 18.97 27.93
CA THR A 288 -27.87 18.50 27.38
C THR A 288 -27.61 17.57 26.20
N ASP A 289 -27.98 16.29 26.36
CA ASP A 289 -27.76 15.27 25.34
C ASP A 289 -28.33 15.71 23.98
N ALA A 290 -29.34 16.59 23.97
CA ALA A 290 -29.87 17.26 22.78
C ALA A 290 -28.82 18.01 21.93
N ASP A 291 -27.90 18.77 22.52
CA ASP A 291 -26.89 19.54 21.77
C ASP A 291 -25.74 18.65 21.25
N ALA A 292 -25.48 17.55 21.97
CA ALA A 292 -24.58 16.50 21.51
C ALA A 292 -25.23 15.65 20.41
N GLU A 293 -26.54 15.45 20.47
CA GLU A 293 -27.34 14.61 19.57
C GLU A 293 -27.68 15.30 18.24
N GLU A 294 -27.84 16.63 18.22
CA GLU A 294 -27.92 17.41 16.97
C GLU A 294 -26.59 17.40 16.19
N ASN A 295 -25.46 17.47 16.91
CA ASN A 295 -24.13 17.31 16.32
C ASN A 295 -23.89 15.88 15.78
N ARG A 296 -24.45 14.85 16.44
CA ARG A 296 -24.33 13.43 16.06
C ARG A 296 -25.29 13.00 14.95
N ARG A 297 -26.55 13.48 14.91
CA ARG A 297 -27.56 13.19 13.86
C ARG A 297 -27.11 13.57 12.46
N SER A 298 -26.22 14.54 12.32
CA SER A 298 -25.73 15.02 11.03
C SER A 298 -24.46 14.32 10.52
N GLY A 299 -23.97 13.26 11.19
CA GLY A 299 -22.77 12.54 10.78
C GLY A 299 -21.48 13.39 10.81
N LYS A 300 -21.48 14.47 11.59
CA LYS A 300 -20.44 15.52 11.57
C LYS A 300 -19.29 15.32 12.54
N ASP A 301 -19.18 14.17 13.20
CA ASP A 301 -18.16 14.03 14.25
C ASP A 301 -16.77 13.66 13.69
N ASN A 302 -16.66 13.15 12.46
CA ASN A 302 -15.37 12.70 11.92
C ASN A 302 -15.04 13.07 10.47
N LEU A 303 -16.01 13.56 9.69
CA LEU A 303 -15.69 14.32 8.47
C LEU A 303 -15.49 15.76 8.89
N VAL A 304 -14.34 16.35 8.54
CA VAL A 304 -14.17 17.80 8.59
C VAL A 304 -15.41 18.39 7.96
N ASN A 305 -16.18 19.21 8.69
CA ASN A 305 -17.53 19.65 8.28
C ASN A 305 -17.43 20.29 6.89
N VAL A 306 -17.57 19.49 5.83
CA VAL A 306 -17.12 19.83 4.48
C VAL A 306 -17.89 21.07 4.01
N ARG A 307 -19.17 21.15 4.39
CA ARG A 307 -20.00 22.34 4.19
C ARG A 307 -19.46 23.57 4.89
N LYS A 308 -19.01 23.49 6.15
CA LYS A 308 -18.43 24.62 6.90
C LYS A 308 -17.05 25.01 6.36
N ALA A 309 -16.23 24.03 5.98
CA ALA A 309 -14.92 24.23 5.37
C ALA A 309 -15.03 24.91 3.98
N ILE A 310 -15.98 24.46 3.15
CA ILE A 310 -16.31 25.08 1.86
C ILE A 310 -16.88 26.48 2.10
N ARG A 311 -17.84 26.66 3.03
CA ARG A 311 -18.44 27.97 3.34
C ARG A 311 -17.40 29.00 3.80
N HIS A 312 -16.42 28.59 4.60
CA HIS A 312 -15.34 29.47 5.05
C HIS A 312 -14.33 29.78 3.94
N ALA A 313 -14.04 28.81 3.05
CA ALA A 313 -13.17 29.03 1.90
C ALA A 313 -13.85 29.88 0.81
N SER A 314 -15.16 29.72 0.64
CA SER A 314 -15.98 30.43 -0.35
C SER A 314 -16.59 31.72 0.17
N LYS A 315 -16.27 32.15 1.40
CA LYS A 315 -16.86 33.32 2.10
C LYS A 315 -18.39 33.36 2.00
N GLY A 316 -19.05 32.19 2.03
CA GLY A 316 -20.51 32.07 1.93
C GLY A 316 -21.08 31.78 0.54
N SER A 317 -20.29 31.83 -0.54
CA SER A 317 -20.77 31.69 -1.94
C SER A 317 -21.06 30.25 -2.42
N GLY A 318 -21.01 29.25 -1.53
CA GLY A 318 -21.25 27.83 -1.89
C GLY A 318 -20.11 27.17 -2.67
N SER A 319 -20.22 25.86 -2.93
CA SER A 319 -19.17 25.04 -3.59
C SER A 319 -19.02 25.34 -5.08
N ILE A 320 -20.14 25.62 -5.77
CA ILE A 320 -20.19 25.83 -7.22
C ILE A 320 -19.52 27.16 -7.61
N ALA A 321 -19.74 28.23 -6.83
CA ALA A 321 -19.10 29.51 -7.08
C ALA A 321 -17.58 29.46 -6.82
N LEU A 322 -17.13 28.72 -5.80
CA LEU A 322 -15.70 28.49 -5.54
C LEU A 322 -15.04 27.79 -6.72
N ALA A 323 -15.62 26.71 -7.23
CA ALA A 323 -15.11 25.96 -8.38
C ALA A 323 -15.03 26.84 -9.65
N LYS A 324 -16.03 27.69 -9.88
CA LYS A 324 -16.04 28.65 -10.99
C LYS A 324 -14.94 29.71 -10.85
N SER A 325 -14.73 30.24 -9.63
CA SER A 325 -13.68 31.23 -9.36
C SER A 325 -12.25 30.68 -9.51
N LEU A 326 -12.02 29.42 -9.13
CA LEU A 326 -10.73 28.75 -9.29
C LEU A 326 -10.43 28.50 -10.77
N LYS A 327 -11.42 28.02 -11.52
CA LYS A 327 -11.31 27.81 -12.98
C LYS A 327 -11.03 29.11 -13.73
N GLN A 328 -11.61 30.22 -13.27
CA GLN A 328 -11.38 31.55 -13.85
C GLN A 328 -9.99 32.10 -13.51
N LYS A 329 -9.46 31.83 -12.30
CA LYS A 329 -8.09 32.15 -11.92
C LYS A 329 -7.05 31.36 -12.72
N ASP A 330 -7.26 30.06 -12.94
CA ASP A 330 -6.33 29.26 -13.74
C ASP A 330 -6.32 29.68 -15.22
N ALA A 331 -7.48 30.05 -15.78
CA ALA A 331 -7.57 30.61 -17.13
C ALA A 331 -6.90 32.00 -17.27
N SER A 332 -6.85 32.80 -16.20
CA SER A 332 -6.14 34.08 -16.19
C SER A 332 -4.62 33.92 -16.06
N ARG A 333 -4.15 32.84 -15.43
CA ARG A 333 -2.72 32.58 -15.18
C ARG A 333 -2.00 32.00 -16.40
N SER A 334 -2.73 31.36 -17.32
CA SER A 334 -2.20 30.84 -18.60
C SER A 334 -2.04 31.91 -19.68
N LYS A 335 -2.62 33.11 -19.52
CA LYS A 335 -2.42 34.27 -20.39
C LYS A 335 -1.36 35.23 -19.80
N LYS A 336 -0.11 34.79 -19.65
CA LYS A 336 1.03 35.72 -19.54
C LYS A 336 1.62 35.93 -20.94
N PRO A 337 1.79 37.17 -21.42
CA PRO A 337 2.32 37.41 -22.76
C PRO A 337 3.81 37.04 -22.81
N LYS A 338 4.21 36.22 -23.80
CA LYS A 338 5.63 35.98 -24.12
C LYS A 338 6.24 37.31 -24.54
N GLY A 339 7.18 37.82 -23.75
CA GLY A 339 7.96 39.01 -24.07
C GLY A 339 8.75 38.79 -25.37
N LYS A 340 8.59 39.72 -26.32
CA LYS A 340 9.44 39.83 -27.50
C LYS A 340 10.85 40.22 -27.04
N GLY A 341 11.84 39.37 -27.30
CA GLY A 341 13.25 39.74 -27.18
C GLY A 341 13.59 40.83 -28.19
N LYS A 342 14.23 41.90 -27.71
CA LYS A 342 14.96 42.85 -28.56
C LYS A 342 16.36 42.27 -28.80
N ARG A 343 16.78 42.35 -30.06
CA ARG A 343 18.15 42.15 -30.53
C ARG A 343 19.07 43.22 -29.96
#